data_AF-A0A2T7BGR6-F1
#
_entry.id   AF-A0A2T7BGR6-F1
#
_cell.length_a   1.000
_cell.length_b   1.000
_cell.length_c   1.000
_cell.angle_alpha   90.00
_cell.angle_beta   90.00
_cell.angle_gamma   90.00
#
_symmetry.space_group_name_H-M   'P 1'
#
loop_
_entity.id
_entity.type
_entity.pdbx_description
1 polymer ?
#
loop_
_entity_poly.entity_id
_entity_poly.type
_entity_poly.pdbx_seq_one_letter_code
_entity_poly.pdbx_strand_id
1 'polypeptide(L)'
;MVSFFCTNTACKGLRLRPQRGGRLRGGKQTLALILAGFIGAVLLSCGGRKGNSVAERRGADTIVKHSLKKDSNAVNQPPDTGLSADSDLNRALFDKFFTKFVRAVRRNNERELTTLIHFPLQTASVRTLTGLEYERVDTAEDLIQQDEFHKYYPNIFYPELRKQFRMVNSDDLSELEGVDGEGYYRILHRITDKGTPMFELYAQWTYTNTGLAGSYFGFVFGKVDNEYKILSYYGKFPAKF
;
A
#
# COMPACT_ATOMS: atom_id res chain seq x y z
N MET A 1 -23.95 0.55 52.10
CA MET A 1 -23.34 -0.71 52.55
C MET A 1 -24.46 -1.67 52.95
N VAL A 2 -25.03 -2.43 52.01
CA VAL A 2 -25.62 -3.76 52.24
C VAL A 2 -25.58 -4.48 50.90
N SER A 3 -24.79 -5.54 50.82
CA SER A 3 -24.63 -6.43 49.69
C SER A 3 -25.78 -7.44 49.65
N PHE A 4 -26.25 -7.81 48.46
CA PHE A 4 -26.99 -9.06 48.27
C PHE A 4 -26.14 -10.01 47.42
N PHE A 5 -25.59 -11.02 48.12
CA PHE A 5 -25.14 -12.27 47.54
C PHE A 5 -26.36 -13.18 47.38
N CYS A 6 -26.54 -13.78 46.20
CA CYS A 6 -27.24 -15.05 46.08
C CYS A 6 -26.45 -15.97 45.15
N THR A 7 -26.09 -17.11 45.71
CA THR A 7 -25.26 -18.19 45.17
C THR A 7 -26.11 -19.28 44.50
N ASN A 8 -25.53 -19.90 43.47
CA ASN A 8 -25.60 -21.33 43.06
C ASN A 8 -26.96 -22.06 43.01
N THR A 9 -27.23 -22.77 41.90
CA THR A 9 -26.97 -24.24 41.77
C THR A 9 -27.65 -24.87 40.53
N ALA A 10 -26.80 -25.46 39.68
CA ALA A 10 -26.91 -26.69 38.87
C ALA A 10 -28.20 -27.19 38.19
N CYS A 11 -28.04 -27.58 36.91
CA CYS A 11 -28.48 -28.86 36.33
C CYS A 11 -27.62 -29.15 35.08
N LYS A 12 -26.64 -30.09 35.10
CA LYS A 12 -26.72 -31.49 34.58
C LYS A 12 -27.74 -31.61 33.44
N GLY A 13 -27.43 -31.97 32.18
CA GLY A 13 -26.38 -32.82 31.61
C GLY A 13 -27.08 -33.95 30.84
N LEU A 14 -26.84 -34.13 29.53
CA LEU A 14 -27.02 -35.40 28.77
C LEU A 14 -26.52 -35.19 27.31
N ARG A 15 -25.39 -35.83 26.94
CA ARG A 15 -25.25 -37.07 26.14
C ARG A 15 -25.35 -36.94 24.61
N LEU A 16 -24.16 -36.96 24.01
CA LEU A 16 -23.68 -37.69 22.82
C LEU A 16 -24.70 -38.42 21.93
N ARG A 17 -24.59 -38.19 20.61
CA ARG A 17 -24.51 -39.25 19.58
C ARG A 17 -23.75 -38.75 18.33
N PRO A 18 -22.81 -39.54 17.77
CA PRO A 18 -22.31 -39.35 16.42
C PRO A 18 -23.19 -40.10 15.42
N GLN A 19 -23.49 -39.50 14.27
CA GLN A 19 -24.07 -40.22 13.14
C GLN A 19 -23.08 -40.39 11.99
N ARG A 20 -23.24 -41.55 11.36
CA ARG A 20 -22.41 -42.22 10.37
C ARG A 20 -22.62 -41.67 8.96
N GLY A 21 -21.55 -41.72 8.17
CA GLY A 21 -21.47 -42.37 6.85
C GLY A 21 -22.52 -42.04 5.78
N GLY A 22 -22.05 -41.41 4.70
CA GLY A 22 -22.71 -41.41 3.39
C GLY A 22 -21.68 -41.38 2.26
N ARG A 23 -21.46 -42.53 1.61
CA ARG A 23 -20.63 -42.72 0.41
C ARG A 23 -21.55 -43.04 -0.75
N LEU A 24 -21.64 -42.19 -1.77
CA LEU A 24 -22.22 -42.51 -3.10
C LEU A 24 -21.45 -41.72 -4.17
N ARG A 25 -20.74 -42.40 -5.08
CA ARG A 25 -21.06 -42.55 -6.52
C ARG A 25 -21.13 -41.19 -7.24
N GLY A 26 -20.25 -40.86 -8.18
CA GLY A 26 -19.93 -41.65 -9.38
C GLY A 26 -20.66 -41.00 -10.56
N GLY A 27 -19.96 -40.15 -11.31
CA GLY A 27 -20.49 -39.47 -12.48
C GLY A 27 -19.35 -39.10 -13.43
N LYS A 28 -19.00 -40.02 -14.32
CA LYS A 28 -18.24 -39.72 -15.53
C LYS A 28 -19.20 -39.03 -16.50
N GLN A 29 -18.87 -37.84 -16.99
CA GLN A 29 -19.30 -37.42 -18.31
C GLN A 29 -18.09 -36.95 -19.11
N THR A 30 -17.79 -37.78 -20.09
CA THR A 30 -17.00 -37.55 -21.28
C THR A 30 -17.67 -36.48 -22.13
N LEU A 31 -16.93 -35.46 -22.59
CA LEU A 31 -17.04 -35.04 -23.98
C LEU A 31 -15.72 -34.44 -24.45
N ALA A 32 -15.20 -35.05 -25.51
CA ALA A 32 -14.03 -34.65 -26.26
C ALA A 32 -14.45 -33.89 -27.53
N LEU A 33 -13.42 -33.50 -28.31
CA LEU A 33 -13.45 -32.99 -29.70
C LEU A 33 -13.72 -31.47 -29.84
N ILE A 34 -13.01 -30.67 -30.65
CA ILE A 34 -12.03 -30.93 -31.72
C ILE A 34 -11.17 -29.67 -32.00
N LEU A 35 -9.99 -29.95 -32.55
CA LEU A 35 -8.98 -29.17 -33.28
C LEU A 35 -9.30 -27.74 -33.80
N ALA A 36 -8.29 -26.86 -33.70
CA ALA A 36 -7.42 -26.39 -34.81
C ALA A 36 -6.44 -25.37 -34.18
N GLY A 37 -5.12 -25.50 -34.26
CA GLY A 37 -4.33 -25.66 -35.48
C GLY A 37 -3.75 -24.30 -35.86
N PHE A 38 -2.64 -23.88 -35.23
CA PHE A 38 -1.70 -22.93 -35.85
C PHE A 38 -0.27 -23.25 -35.40
N ILE A 39 0.41 -23.98 -36.27
CA ILE A 39 1.85 -24.16 -36.31
C ILE A 39 2.40 -22.91 -36.99
N GLY A 40 3.16 -22.10 -36.25
CA GLY A 40 3.96 -21.00 -36.79
C GLY A 40 5.40 -21.18 -36.33
N ALA A 41 6.26 -21.66 -37.23
CA ALA A 41 7.67 -21.92 -36.98
C ALA A 41 8.51 -20.64 -36.97
N VAL A 42 9.39 -20.56 -35.97
CA VAL A 42 10.82 -20.22 -36.03
C VAL A 42 11.30 -19.24 -37.11
N LEU A 43 11.85 -18.10 -36.67
CA LEU A 43 13.15 -17.63 -37.14
C LEU A 43 13.99 -17.11 -35.97
N LEU A 44 15.10 -17.81 -35.74
CA LEU A 44 16.24 -17.33 -34.96
C LEU A 44 16.87 -16.13 -35.68
N SER A 45 17.23 -15.09 -34.92
CA SER A 45 18.29 -14.17 -35.33
C SER A 45 19.25 -13.94 -34.17
N CYS A 46 20.39 -14.62 -34.25
CA CYS A 46 21.56 -14.38 -33.44
C CYS A 46 22.32 -13.18 -34.03
N GLY A 47 22.34 -12.06 -33.30
CA GLY A 47 23.16 -10.88 -33.64
C GLY A 47 24.12 -10.58 -32.50
N GLY A 48 25.32 -11.18 -32.56
CA GLY A 48 26.38 -10.99 -31.57
C GLY A 48 26.95 -9.57 -31.61
N ARG A 49 26.96 -8.90 -30.45
CA ARG A 49 27.68 -7.63 -30.25
C ARG A 49 28.94 -7.90 -29.45
N LYS A 50 30.09 -7.76 -30.10
CA LYS A 50 31.44 -7.84 -29.54
C LYS A 50 31.61 -6.77 -28.47
N GLY A 51 31.80 -7.18 -27.21
CA GLY A 51 32.34 -6.34 -26.15
C GLY A 51 33.86 -6.43 -26.14
N ASN A 52 34.53 -5.28 -26.27
CA ASN A 52 35.96 -5.13 -26.03
C ASN A 52 36.22 -5.15 -24.53
N SER A 53 36.95 -6.16 -24.04
CA SER A 53 37.58 -6.13 -22.72
C SER A 53 39.08 -5.92 -22.90
N VAL A 54 39.55 -4.73 -22.52
CA VAL A 54 40.96 -4.36 -22.40
C VAL A 54 41.21 -3.89 -20.97
N ALA A 55 42.43 -4.17 -20.50
CA ALA A 55 43.08 -3.79 -19.25
C ALA A 55 42.75 -4.69 -18.04
N GLU A 56 43.61 -5.59 -17.53
CA GLU A 56 45.06 -5.58 -17.24
C GLU A 56 45.40 -5.15 -15.80
N ARG A 57 46.10 -6.08 -15.13
CA ARG A 57 47.05 -5.98 -14.00
C ARG A 57 46.58 -5.68 -12.57
N ARG A 58 46.74 -6.74 -11.76
CA ARG A 58 47.49 -6.84 -10.49
C ARG A 58 48.18 -5.55 -10.00
N GLY A 59 47.98 -5.22 -8.73
CA GLY A 59 48.86 -4.33 -7.96
C GLY A 59 48.43 -4.28 -6.50
N ALA A 60 49.26 -4.82 -5.62
CA ALA A 60 49.14 -4.78 -4.17
C ALA A 60 49.60 -3.42 -3.60
N ASP A 61 49.31 -3.25 -2.31
CA ASP A 61 49.97 -2.37 -1.34
C ASP A 61 49.89 -0.84 -1.51
N THR A 62 49.31 -0.18 -0.49
CA THR A 62 50.05 0.61 0.51
C THR A 62 49.17 1.71 1.10
N ILE A 63 49.17 1.75 2.42
CA ILE A 63 48.64 2.80 3.30
C ILE A 63 49.33 4.14 3.03
N VAL A 64 48.58 5.21 2.79
CA VAL A 64 49.00 6.58 3.11
C VAL A 64 47.87 7.31 3.83
N LYS A 65 48.08 7.55 5.13
CA LYS A 65 47.36 8.56 5.91
C LYS A 65 47.71 9.92 5.34
N HIS A 66 46.72 10.69 4.90
CA HIS A 66 46.84 12.14 4.81
C HIS A 66 45.70 12.79 5.58
N SER A 67 46.03 13.22 6.79
CA SER A 67 45.30 14.26 7.50
C SER A 67 45.22 15.51 6.62
N LEU A 68 44.01 15.93 6.28
CA LEU A 68 43.72 17.32 5.97
C LEU A 68 42.94 17.89 7.15
N LYS A 69 43.69 18.56 8.04
CA LYS A 69 43.12 19.60 8.89
C LYS A 69 42.57 20.68 7.95
N LYS A 70 41.26 20.88 7.96
CA LYS A 70 40.65 22.09 7.41
C LYS A 70 40.28 22.95 8.60
N ASP A 71 41.08 23.99 8.80
CA ASP A 71 40.91 24.98 9.84
C ASP A 71 39.56 25.70 9.69
N SER A 72 38.95 25.90 10.85
CA SER A 72 37.75 26.69 11.08
C SER A 72 37.96 28.14 10.65
N ASN A 73 37.02 28.71 9.90
CA ASN A 73 36.45 30.05 10.12
C ASN A 73 35.63 30.50 8.90
N ALA A 74 34.31 30.49 9.05
CA ALA A 74 33.42 31.60 8.67
C ALA A 74 31.99 31.18 8.97
N VAL A 75 31.51 31.67 10.10
CA VAL A 75 30.10 31.74 10.48
C VAL A 75 29.36 32.46 9.36
N ASN A 76 28.59 31.71 8.59
CA ASN A 76 27.41 32.16 7.86
C ASN A 76 26.43 30.98 7.93
N GLN A 77 25.87 30.77 9.13
CA GLN A 77 24.64 29.99 9.22
C GLN A 77 23.56 30.81 8.48
N PRO A 78 22.93 30.28 7.42
CA PRO A 78 21.72 30.88 6.91
C PRO A 78 20.70 30.93 8.05
N PRO A 79 19.78 31.91 8.07
CA PRO A 79 18.74 31.98 9.09
C PRO A 79 18.03 30.63 9.13
N ASP A 80 18.08 29.99 10.30
CA ASP A 80 17.37 28.77 10.64
C ASP A 80 15.89 29.04 10.37
N THR A 81 15.45 28.64 9.19
CA THR A 81 14.07 28.77 8.77
C THR A 81 13.31 27.81 9.66
N GLY A 82 12.34 28.31 10.43
CA GLY A 82 11.48 27.53 11.33
C GLY A 82 10.63 26.44 10.65
N LEU A 83 10.99 26.03 9.43
CA LEU A 83 10.46 24.93 8.66
C LEU A 83 10.87 23.55 9.21
N SER A 84 11.96 23.44 9.97
CA SER A 84 12.44 22.14 10.49
C SER A 84 11.56 21.61 11.63
N ALA A 85 11.17 22.46 12.59
CA ALA A 85 10.39 22.05 13.75
C ALA A 85 8.97 21.58 13.38
N ASP A 86 8.33 22.27 12.42
CA ASP A 86 7.00 21.89 11.93
C ASP A 86 7.05 20.61 11.09
N SER A 87 8.12 20.40 10.32
CA SER A 87 8.35 19.16 9.58
C SER A 87 8.54 17.97 10.52
N ASP A 88 9.41 18.10 11.53
CA ASP A 88 9.65 17.06 12.54
C ASP A 88 8.37 16.71 13.32
N LEU A 89 7.59 17.72 13.70
CA LEU A 89 6.30 17.52 14.36
C LEU A 89 5.31 16.79 13.45
N ASN A 90 5.17 17.23 12.19
CA ASN A 90 4.27 16.60 11.24
C ASN A 90 4.67 15.15 10.95
N ARG A 91 5.97 14.85 10.86
CA ARG A 91 6.48 13.49 10.72
C ARG A 91 6.13 12.63 11.93
N ALA A 92 6.38 13.11 13.15
CA ALA A 92 6.06 12.38 14.37
C ALA A 92 4.55 12.09 14.52
N LEU A 93 3.70 13.06 14.16
CA LEU A 93 2.24 12.89 14.12
C LEU A 93 1.84 11.83 13.07
N PHE A 94 2.48 11.86 11.91
CA PHE A 94 2.23 10.89 10.86
C PHE A 94 2.66 9.47 11.26
N ASP A 95 3.84 9.29 11.85
CA ASP A 95 4.32 7.97 12.28
C ASP A 95 3.38 7.32 13.32
N LYS A 96 2.82 8.14 14.22
CA LYS A 96 1.79 7.70 15.18
C LYS A 96 0.51 7.26 14.47
N PHE A 97 0.04 8.05 13.49
CA PHE A 97 -1.11 7.70 12.67
C PHE A 97 -0.86 6.41 11.87
N PHE A 98 0.29 6.29 11.21
CA PHE A 98 0.64 5.17 10.36
C PHE A 98 0.73 3.87 11.17
N THR A 99 1.29 3.92 12.38
CA THR A 99 1.29 2.79 13.31
C THR A 99 -0.13 2.32 13.64
N LYS A 100 -1.06 3.25 13.86
CA LYS A 100 -2.49 2.94 14.10
C LYS A 100 -3.12 2.32 12.86
N PHE A 101 -2.86 2.87 11.67
CA PHE A 101 -3.32 2.33 10.40
C PHE A 101 -2.85 0.90 10.14
N VAL A 102 -1.53 0.65 10.18
CA VAL A 102 -0.95 -0.69 9.98
C VAL A 102 -1.53 -1.70 10.97
N ARG A 103 -1.70 -1.30 12.24
CA ARG A 103 -2.36 -2.14 13.25
C ARG A 103 -3.80 -2.49 12.88
N ALA A 104 -4.59 -1.50 12.43
CA ALA A 104 -5.99 -1.70 12.06
C ALA A 104 -6.11 -2.64 10.84
N VAL A 105 -5.25 -2.48 9.83
CA VAL A 105 -5.17 -3.38 8.66
C VAL A 105 -4.81 -4.81 9.08
N ARG A 106 -3.77 -4.99 9.90
CA ARG A 106 -3.32 -6.31 10.38
C ARG A 106 -4.40 -7.04 11.20
N ARG A 107 -5.20 -6.29 11.96
CA ARG A 107 -6.31 -6.82 12.77
C ARG A 107 -7.60 -7.02 11.98
N ASN A 108 -7.62 -6.64 10.69
CA ASN A 108 -8.83 -6.61 9.87
C ASN A 108 -9.97 -5.85 10.56
N ASN A 109 -9.65 -4.73 11.22
CA ASN A 109 -10.59 -3.97 12.02
C ASN A 109 -11.23 -2.85 11.19
N GLU A 110 -12.27 -3.21 10.44
CA GLU A 110 -13.00 -2.29 9.56
C GLU A 110 -13.45 -1.02 10.29
N ARG A 111 -14.05 -1.16 11.48
CA ARG A 111 -14.53 -0.02 12.27
C ARG A 111 -13.41 0.97 12.58
N GLU A 112 -12.23 0.49 12.95
CA GLU A 112 -11.07 1.35 13.21
C GLU A 112 -10.56 2.00 11.92
N LEU A 113 -10.52 1.27 10.81
CA LEU A 113 -10.14 1.80 9.50
C LEU A 113 -11.08 2.90 9.03
N THR A 114 -12.39 2.77 9.22
CA THR A 114 -13.38 3.81 8.91
C THR A 114 -13.05 5.13 9.63
N THR A 115 -12.55 5.09 10.87
CA THR A 115 -12.17 6.32 11.62
C THR A 115 -10.89 6.99 11.11
N LEU A 116 -10.09 6.27 10.33
CA LEU A 116 -8.84 6.75 9.76
C LEU A 116 -9.01 7.33 8.36
N ILE A 117 -10.16 7.14 7.73
CA ILE A 117 -10.44 7.59 6.37
C ILE A 117 -11.11 8.97 6.41
N HIS A 118 -10.68 9.85 5.51
CA HIS A 118 -11.47 11.02 5.14
C HIS A 118 -12.42 10.63 4.01
N PHE A 119 -13.72 10.84 4.21
CA PHE A 119 -14.74 10.53 3.21
C PHE A 119 -15.21 11.82 2.48
N PRO A 120 -15.51 11.75 1.18
CA PRO A 120 -15.49 10.56 0.32
C PRO A 120 -14.06 10.08 0.04
N LEU A 121 -13.86 8.75 0.05
CA LEU A 121 -12.57 8.13 -0.24
C LEU A 121 -12.38 8.08 -1.76
N GLN A 122 -11.32 8.71 -2.26
CA GLN A 122 -10.95 8.66 -3.68
C GLN A 122 -10.41 7.27 -4.04
N THR A 123 -10.85 6.72 -5.17
CA THR A 123 -10.40 5.40 -5.67
C THR A 123 -10.01 5.35 -7.14
N ALA A 124 -10.02 6.49 -7.83
CA ALA A 124 -9.53 6.61 -9.21
C ALA A 124 -8.06 6.15 -9.32
N SER A 125 -7.75 5.44 -10.40
CA SER A 125 -6.37 5.04 -10.71
C SER A 125 -5.51 6.25 -11.07
N VAL A 126 -4.25 6.27 -10.59
CA VAL A 126 -3.26 7.28 -11.01
C VAL A 126 -3.00 7.21 -12.54
N ARG A 127 -3.18 6.03 -13.17
CA ARG A 127 -2.93 5.86 -14.62
C ARG A 127 -3.98 6.50 -15.52
N THR A 128 -5.23 6.63 -15.08
CA THR A 128 -6.24 7.42 -15.79
C THR A 128 -5.87 8.91 -15.81
N LEU A 129 -4.86 9.32 -15.04
CA LEU A 129 -4.52 10.70 -14.73
C LEU A 129 -3.13 11.12 -15.24
N THR A 130 -2.43 10.23 -15.96
CA THR A 130 -1.16 10.51 -16.64
C THR A 130 -1.30 10.60 -18.17
N GLY A 131 -2.52 10.47 -18.69
CA GLY A 131 -2.87 10.70 -20.10
C GLY A 131 -3.56 12.05 -20.31
N LEU A 132 -3.84 12.42 -21.57
CA LEU A 132 -4.46 13.69 -22.00
C LEU A 132 -5.87 13.98 -21.43
N GLU A 133 -6.39 13.16 -20.52
CA GLU A 133 -7.71 13.31 -19.89
C GLU A 133 -7.57 13.48 -18.37
N TYR A 134 -6.97 14.60 -17.95
CA TYR A 134 -7.02 15.07 -16.56
C TYR A 134 -8.45 15.48 -16.11
N GLU A 135 -9.44 15.38 -17.00
CA GLU A 135 -10.76 16.00 -16.84
C GLU A 135 -11.69 15.28 -15.85
N ARG A 136 -11.32 14.11 -15.32
CA ARG A 136 -12.24 13.27 -14.53
C ARG A 136 -11.65 12.68 -13.25
N VAL A 137 -10.77 13.41 -12.58
CA VAL A 137 -10.54 13.14 -11.16
C VAL A 137 -11.79 13.64 -10.43
N ASP A 138 -12.47 12.81 -9.63
CA ASP A 138 -13.69 13.15 -8.88
C ASP A 138 -15.03 12.89 -9.60
N THR A 139 -15.10 11.82 -10.42
CA THR A 139 -16.42 11.29 -10.80
C THR A 139 -17.06 10.59 -9.59
N ALA A 140 -18.38 10.66 -9.46
CA ALA A 140 -19.10 9.97 -8.38
C ALA A 140 -18.88 8.44 -8.38
N GLU A 141 -18.40 7.89 -9.48
CA GLU A 141 -18.06 6.47 -9.65
C GLU A 141 -16.74 6.11 -8.97
N ASP A 142 -15.80 7.06 -8.88
CA ASP A 142 -14.49 6.85 -8.26
C ASP A 142 -14.46 7.20 -6.75
N LEU A 143 -15.52 7.82 -6.26
CA LEU A 143 -15.68 8.16 -4.85
C LEU A 143 -16.45 7.08 -4.09
N ILE A 144 -15.94 6.69 -2.93
CA ILE A 144 -16.64 5.81 -1.99
C ILE A 144 -17.11 6.66 -0.80
N GLN A 145 -18.42 6.69 -0.57
CA GLN A 145 -18.99 7.34 0.60
C GLN A 145 -18.82 6.49 1.86
N GLN A 146 -18.96 7.11 3.04
CA GLN A 146 -18.76 6.42 4.32
C GLN A 146 -19.78 5.28 4.54
N ASP A 147 -21.03 5.49 4.16
CA ASP A 147 -22.12 4.52 4.24
C ASP A 147 -21.97 3.37 3.23
N GLU A 148 -21.30 3.64 2.10
CA GLU A 148 -20.98 2.63 1.10
C GLU A 148 -19.69 1.84 1.42
N PHE A 149 -18.82 2.36 2.29
CA PHE A 149 -17.49 1.81 2.52
C PHE A 149 -17.48 0.32 2.85
N HIS A 150 -18.44 -0.15 3.66
CA HIS A 150 -18.55 -1.56 4.03
C HIS A 150 -18.65 -2.50 2.83
N LYS A 151 -19.37 -2.06 1.77
CA LYS A 151 -19.55 -2.82 0.53
C LYS A 151 -18.21 -3.05 -0.19
N TYR A 152 -17.32 -2.06 -0.16
CA TYR A 152 -16.07 -2.04 -0.90
C TYR A 152 -14.84 -2.39 -0.05
N TYR A 153 -14.99 -2.45 1.27
CA TYR A 153 -13.96 -2.90 2.22
C TYR A 153 -13.23 -4.18 1.79
N PRO A 154 -13.89 -5.27 1.36
CA PRO A 154 -13.18 -6.48 0.93
C PRO A 154 -12.36 -6.30 -0.36
N ASN A 155 -12.69 -5.32 -1.20
CA ASN A 155 -11.96 -5.01 -2.43
C ASN A 155 -10.71 -4.17 -2.13
N ILE A 156 -10.80 -3.25 -1.16
CA ILE A 156 -9.68 -2.40 -0.73
C ILE A 156 -8.72 -3.19 0.16
N PHE A 157 -9.25 -3.88 1.17
CA PHE A 157 -8.46 -4.62 2.16
C PHE A 157 -8.57 -6.13 1.94
N TYR A 158 -8.30 -6.61 0.73
CA TYR A 158 -8.32 -8.02 0.41
C TYR A 158 -7.21 -8.81 1.14
N PRO A 159 -7.35 -10.14 1.31
CA PRO A 159 -6.42 -10.95 2.11
C PRO A 159 -4.95 -10.80 1.74
N GLU A 160 -4.62 -10.72 0.45
CA GLU A 160 -3.25 -10.60 -0.04
C GLU A 160 -2.64 -9.25 0.32
N LEU A 161 -3.40 -8.15 0.21
CA LEU A 161 -2.94 -6.84 0.66
C LEU A 161 -2.62 -6.86 2.16
N ARG A 162 -3.51 -7.43 2.99
CA ARG A 162 -3.24 -7.56 4.44
C ARG A 162 -1.99 -8.39 4.76
N LYS A 163 -1.63 -9.36 3.92
CA LYS A 163 -0.36 -10.11 4.06
C LYS A 163 0.84 -9.20 3.82
N GLN A 164 0.79 -8.31 2.83
CA GLN A 164 1.87 -7.35 2.55
C GLN A 164 2.11 -6.41 3.74
N PHE A 165 1.05 -6.00 4.43
CA PHE A 165 1.14 -5.14 5.63
C PHE A 165 1.92 -5.76 6.80
N ARG A 166 2.33 -7.03 6.74
CA ARG A 166 3.27 -7.63 7.72
C ARG A 166 4.70 -7.14 7.53
N MET A 167 5.06 -6.74 6.31
CA MET A 167 6.41 -6.31 5.93
C MET A 167 6.54 -4.79 5.83
N VAL A 168 5.42 -4.10 5.60
CA VAL A 168 5.36 -2.63 5.51
C VAL A 168 5.82 -1.97 6.81
N ASN A 169 6.68 -0.98 6.68
CA ASN A 169 7.18 -0.10 7.74
C ASN A 169 7.20 1.37 7.27
N SER A 170 7.68 2.28 8.12
CA SER A 170 7.70 3.72 7.86
C SER A 170 8.67 4.18 6.76
N ASP A 171 9.62 3.33 6.39
CA ASP A 171 10.65 3.61 5.38
C ASP A 171 10.14 3.27 3.97
N ASP A 172 9.03 2.53 3.87
CA ASP A 172 8.33 2.26 2.61
C ASP A 172 7.42 3.43 2.18
N LEU A 173 7.44 4.53 2.94
CA LEU A 173 6.63 5.72 2.70
C LEU A 173 7.43 6.76 1.92
N SER A 174 6.81 7.29 0.87
CA SER A 174 7.32 8.44 0.13
C SER A 174 6.59 9.69 0.57
N GLU A 175 7.31 10.74 0.93
CA GLU A 175 6.73 12.07 1.06
C GLU A 175 6.47 12.65 -0.33
N LEU A 176 5.28 13.22 -0.53
CA LEU A 176 4.89 13.80 -1.81
C LEU A 176 5.29 15.28 -1.83
N GLU A 177 6.49 15.55 -2.37
CA GLU A 177 6.99 16.92 -2.57
C GLU A 177 6.37 17.59 -3.82
N GLY A 178 6.24 18.92 -3.79
CA GLY A 178 6.00 19.72 -5.00
C GLY A 178 4.65 19.48 -5.69
N VAL A 179 3.57 19.38 -4.91
CA VAL A 179 2.22 19.06 -5.40
C VAL A 179 1.53 20.21 -6.16
N ASP A 180 2.31 21.18 -6.65
CA ASP A 180 1.86 22.48 -7.15
C ASP A 180 1.34 22.41 -8.61
N GLY A 181 1.46 21.25 -9.26
CA GLY A 181 1.06 21.01 -10.65
C GLY A 181 -0.38 20.57 -10.86
N GLU A 182 -0.77 20.30 -12.10
CA GLU A 182 -2.08 19.73 -12.44
C GLU A 182 -2.15 18.22 -12.18
N GLY A 183 -3.25 17.72 -11.60
CA GLY A 183 -3.52 16.28 -11.55
C GLY A 183 -4.07 15.75 -10.23
N TYR A 184 -3.92 14.44 -10.04
CA TYR A 184 -4.47 13.65 -8.95
C TYR A 184 -4.15 14.19 -7.55
N TYR A 185 -2.87 14.34 -7.24
CA TYR A 185 -2.43 14.76 -5.91
C TYR A 185 -2.81 16.23 -5.60
N ARG A 186 -3.01 17.08 -6.62
CA ARG A 186 -3.49 18.46 -6.42
C ARG A 186 -4.89 18.48 -5.78
N ILE A 187 -5.76 17.54 -6.18
CA ILE A 187 -7.13 17.47 -5.63
C ILE A 187 -7.08 17.02 -4.18
N LEU A 188 -6.27 16.02 -3.87
CA LEU A 188 -6.04 15.58 -2.49
C LEU A 188 -5.42 16.70 -1.65
N HIS A 189 -4.51 17.49 -2.21
CA HIS A 189 -3.90 18.62 -1.50
C HIS A 189 -4.89 19.76 -1.19
N ARG A 190 -5.98 19.92 -1.97
CA ARG A 190 -7.01 20.95 -1.71
C ARG A 190 -7.84 20.68 -0.45
N ILE A 191 -7.93 19.41 -0.05
CA ILE A 191 -8.69 18.98 1.13
C ILE A 191 -7.82 18.81 2.37
N THR A 192 -6.50 18.96 2.25
CA THR A 192 -5.56 18.85 3.37
C THR A 192 -5.24 20.20 4.01
N ASP A 193 -4.82 20.15 5.27
CA ASP A 193 -4.33 21.31 6.01
C ASP A 193 -3.13 21.94 5.29
N LYS A 194 -3.17 23.26 5.11
CA LYS A 194 -2.13 24.00 4.39
C LYS A 194 -0.76 23.86 5.06
N GLY A 195 0.28 23.66 4.25
CA GLY A 195 1.66 23.57 4.71
C GLY A 195 2.00 22.27 5.43
N THR A 196 1.14 21.25 5.35
CA THR A 196 1.41 19.92 5.91
C THR A 196 1.79 18.94 4.81
N PRO A 197 2.73 18.02 5.07
CA PRO A 197 3.15 17.05 4.07
C PRO A 197 2.06 16.01 3.80
N MET A 198 2.01 15.53 2.56
CA MET A 198 1.27 14.32 2.20
C MET A 198 2.25 13.17 2.03
N PHE A 199 1.77 11.95 2.33
CA PHE A 199 2.57 10.74 2.23
C PHE A 199 1.89 9.70 1.37
N GLU A 200 2.67 8.88 0.70
CA GLU A 200 2.21 7.75 -0.08
C GLU A 200 2.88 6.45 0.38
N LEU A 201 2.05 5.44 0.61
CA LEU A 201 2.49 4.05 0.70
C LEU A 201 2.19 3.37 -0.63
N TYR A 202 3.22 3.13 -1.44
CA TYR A 202 3.10 2.35 -2.67
C TYR A 202 3.85 1.03 -2.52
N ALA A 203 3.17 -0.08 -2.83
CA ALA A 203 3.80 -1.39 -2.84
C ALA A 203 3.35 -2.20 -4.04
N GLN A 204 4.33 -2.89 -4.66
CA GLN A 204 4.11 -3.82 -5.76
C GLN A 204 4.80 -5.15 -5.44
N TRP A 205 4.15 -6.26 -5.77
CA TRP A 205 4.73 -7.58 -5.64
C TRP A 205 4.49 -8.42 -6.89
N THR A 206 5.28 -9.46 -7.07
CA THR A 206 5.14 -10.45 -8.13
C THR A 206 4.45 -11.71 -7.61
N TYR A 207 3.76 -12.44 -8.48
CA TYR A 207 3.27 -13.78 -8.11
C TYR A 207 4.46 -14.74 -8.17
N THR A 208 4.83 -15.29 -7.01
CA THR A 208 6.03 -16.11 -6.77
C THR A 208 6.23 -17.27 -7.75
N ASN A 209 5.16 -17.76 -8.40
CA ASN A 209 5.22 -18.95 -9.25
C ASN A 209 5.12 -18.70 -10.76
N THR A 210 4.93 -17.45 -11.20
CA THR A 210 4.70 -17.17 -12.65
C THR A 210 5.64 -16.14 -13.25
N GLY A 211 6.37 -15.37 -12.44
CA GLY A 211 7.20 -14.25 -12.92
C GLY A 211 6.39 -13.11 -13.56
N LEU A 212 5.06 -13.23 -13.62
CA LEU A 212 4.17 -12.18 -14.12
C LEU A 212 4.13 -11.02 -13.12
N ALA A 213 4.00 -9.81 -13.65
CA ALA A 213 3.73 -8.61 -12.85
C ALA A 213 2.53 -8.90 -11.95
N GLY A 214 2.77 -8.88 -10.63
CA GLY A 214 1.74 -9.29 -9.67
C GLY A 214 0.72 -8.19 -9.46
N SER A 215 0.45 -7.83 -8.22
CA SER A 215 -0.49 -6.77 -7.89
C SER A 215 0.26 -5.58 -7.30
N TYR A 216 -0.40 -4.43 -7.28
CA TYR A 216 0.06 -3.25 -6.59
C TYR A 216 -1.09 -2.63 -5.81
N PHE A 217 -0.75 -1.83 -4.81
CA PHE A 217 -1.64 -0.88 -4.17
C PHE A 217 -0.88 0.41 -3.83
N GLY A 218 -1.65 1.49 -3.71
CA GLY A 218 -1.21 2.76 -3.20
C GLY A 218 -2.23 3.30 -2.19
N PHE A 219 -1.75 3.85 -1.08
CA PHE A 219 -2.54 4.66 -0.16
C PHE A 219 -1.92 6.05 -0.07
N VAL A 220 -2.76 7.08 -0.17
CA VAL A 220 -2.34 8.47 0.03
C VAL A 220 -2.89 8.97 1.36
N PHE A 221 -2.03 9.62 2.12
CA PHE A 221 -2.32 10.16 3.43
C PHE A 221 -2.05 11.67 3.47
N GLY A 222 -2.84 12.38 4.24
CA GLY A 222 -2.60 13.80 4.52
C GLY A 222 -3.35 14.25 5.75
N LYS A 223 -3.02 15.43 6.25
CA LYS A 223 -3.64 16.01 7.45
C LYS A 223 -4.93 16.73 7.07
N VAL A 224 -6.02 16.45 7.79
CA VAL A 224 -7.32 17.10 7.62
C VAL A 224 -7.84 17.42 9.01
N ASP A 225 -8.19 18.68 9.25
CA ASP A 225 -8.67 19.15 10.55
C ASP A 225 -7.70 18.79 11.70
N ASN A 226 -6.41 19.00 11.46
CA ASN A 226 -5.29 18.67 12.34
C ASN A 226 -5.03 17.18 12.62
N GLU A 227 -5.71 16.25 11.94
CA GLU A 227 -5.46 14.81 12.05
C GLU A 227 -5.05 14.19 10.72
N TYR A 228 -4.04 13.32 10.72
CA TYR A 228 -3.76 12.52 9.52
C TYR A 228 -4.89 11.53 9.22
N LYS A 229 -5.25 11.45 7.95
CA LYS A 229 -6.28 10.56 7.40
C LYS A 229 -5.78 9.89 6.12
N ILE A 230 -6.44 8.78 5.76
CA ILE A 230 -6.37 8.17 4.44
C ILE A 230 -7.26 8.99 3.52
N LEU A 231 -6.68 9.54 2.45
CA LEU A 231 -7.38 10.37 1.48
C LEU A 231 -7.78 9.57 0.24
N SER A 232 -6.98 8.56 -0.11
CA SER A 232 -7.18 7.79 -1.32
C SER A 232 -6.60 6.38 -1.24
N TYR A 233 -7.19 5.49 -2.04
CA TYR A 233 -6.70 4.15 -2.32
C TYR A 233 -6.72 3.89 -3.83
N TYR A 234 -5.64 3.38 -4.39
CA TYR A 234 -5.66 2.87 -5.76
C TYR A 234 -4.93 1.52 -5.83
N GLY A 235 -5.32 0.69 -6.79
CA GLY A 235 -4.77 -0.65 -6.92
C GLY A 235 -4.91 -1.21 -8.32
N LYS A 236 -4.44 -2.44 -8.50
CA LYS A 236 -4.58 -3.16 -9.77
C LYS A 236 -6.03 -3.40 -10.17
N PHE A 237 -6.88 -3.65 -9.19
CA PHE A 237 -8.31 -3.85 -9.38
C PHE A 237 -9.04 -2.62 -8.82
N PRO A 238 -10.10 -2.15 -9.50
CA PRO A 238 -10.86 -1.02 -9.01
C PRO A 238 -11.56 -1.41 -7.71
N ALA A 239 -11.62 -0.47 -6.76
CA ALA A 239 -12.35 -0.70 -5.51
C ALA A 239 -13.86 -0.73 -5.76
N LYS A 240 -14.33 0.14 -6.65
CA LYS A 240 -15.72 0.33 -7.06
C LYS A 240 -15.89 -0.07 -8.54
N PHE A 241 -16.90 -0.87 -8.82
CA PHE A 241 -17.32 -1.30 -10.15
C PHE A 241 -18.68 -0.71 -10.47
#